data_AF-A0A6I1KEQ7-F1
#
_entry.id   AF-A0A6I1KEQ7-F1
#
_cell.length_a   1.000
_cell.length_b   1.000
_cell.length_c   1.000
_cell.angle_alpha   90.00
_cell.angle_beta   90.00
_cell.angle_gamma   90.00
#
_symmetry.space_group_name_H-M   'P 1'
#
loop_
_entity.id
_entity.type
_entity.pdbx_description
1 polymer ?
#
loop_
_entity_poly.entity_id
_entity_poly.type
_entity_poly.pdbx_seq_one_letter_code
_entity_poly.pdbx_strand_id
1 'polypeptide(L)' 'MFEQQYNDEMEAEVKRLEAQQRAVATGHPEWTNACAACGCELPSVDTDMCDPCKLKR' A
#
# COMPACT_ATOMS: atom_id res chain seq x y z
N MET A 1 -5.14 -24.91 -16.47
CA MET A 1 -4.42 -24.17 -15.42
C MET A 1 -4.42 -22.69 -15.82
N PHE A 2 -5.58 -22.02 -15.67
CA PHE A 2 -5.81 -20.63 -16.11
C PHE A 2 -6.34 -19.75 -14.95
N GLU A 3 -6.73 -20.36 -13.82
CA GLU A 3 -7.36 -19.66 -12.70
C GLU A 3 -6.36 -19.02 -11.72
N GLN A 4 -5.07 -19.40 -11.78
CA GLN A 4 -4.05 -18.83 -10.88
C GLN A 4 -3.52 -17.46 -11.36
N GLN A 5 -3.34 -17.27 -12.68
CA GLN A 5 -2.80 -15.99 -13.21
C GLN A 5 -3.77 -14.82 -13.05
N TYR A 6 -5.08 -15.07 -13.06
CA TYR A 6 -6.10 -14.04 -12.81
C TYR A 6 -6.07 -13.52 -11.38
N ASN A 7 -5.54 -14.30 -10.44
CA ASN A 7 -5.55 -13.96 -9.03
C ASN A 7 -4.39 -13.02 -8.66
N ASP A 8 -3.21 -13.23 -9.25
CA ASP A 8 -2.02 -12.44 -8.94
C ASP A 8 -2.13 -10.98 -9.45
N GLU A 9 -2.68 -10.79 -10.66
CA GLU A 9 -2.91 -9.45 -11.22
C GLU A 9 -4.00 -8.69 -10.45
N MET A 10 -5.02 -9.41 -9.99
CA MET A 10 -6.09 -8.84 -9.17
C MET A 10 -5.58 -8.45 -7.78
N GLU A 11 -4.77 -9.29 -7.14
CA GLU A 11 -4.15 -9.00 -5.84
C GLU A 11 -3.19 -7.79 -5.92
N ALA A 12 -2.44 -7.66 -7.02
CA ALA A 12 -1.59 -6.50 -7.26
C ALA A 12 -2.40 -5.20 -7.45
N GLU A 13 -3.54 -5.26 -8.14
CA GLU A 13 -4.45 -4.12 -8.27
C GLU A 13 -5.08 -3.74 -6.92
N VAL A 14 -5.54 -4.73 -6.14
CA VAL A 14 -6.09 -4.49 -4.80
C VAL A 14 -5.06 -3.81 -3.90
N LYS A 15 -3.81 -4.28 -3.89
CA LYS A 15 -2.72 -3.63 -3.13
C LYS A 15 -2.50 -2.17 -3.52
N ARG A 16 -2.56 -1.85 -4.82
CA ARG A 16 -2.44 -0.47 -5.31
C ARG A 16 -3.61 0.39 -4.85
N LEU A 17 -4.83 -0.13 -4.92
CA LEU A 17 -6.03 0.57 -4.45
C LEU A 17 -6.00 0.80 -2.93
N GLU A 18 -5.59 -0.19 -2.14
CA GLU A 18 -5.43 -0.04 -0.69
C GLU A 18 -4.35 0.99 -0.34
N ALA A 19 -3.23 1.00 -1.06
CA ALA A 19 -2.18 1.99 -0.89
C ALA A 19 -2.66 3.41 -1.18
N GLN A 20 -3.40 3.62 -2.28
CA GLN A 20 -4.03 4.90 -2.59
C GLN A 20 -5.07 5.29 -1.54
N GLN A 21 -5.89 4.36 -1.07
CA GLN A 21 -6.86 4.66 0.00
C GLN A 21 -6.17 5.11 1.28
N ARG A 22 -5.02 4.52 1.65
CA ARG A 22 -4.22 4.98 2.80
C ARG A 22 -3.71 6.40 2.60
N ALA A 23 -3.18 6.71 1.41
CA ALA A 23 -2.73 8.04 1.05
C ALA A 23 -3.88 9.08 1.14
N VAL A 24 -5.04 8.77 0.56
CA VAL A 24 -6.26 9.58 0.65
C VAL A 24 -6.73 9.75 2.10
N ALA A 25 -6.71 8.69 2.91
CA ALA A 25 -7.12 8.74 4.31
C ALA A 25 -6.21 9.64 5.16
N THR A 26 -4.94 9.78 4.78
CA THR A 26 -4.00 10.72 5.41
C THR A 26 -4.14 12.16 4.92
N GLY A 27 -5.07 12.42 3.99
CA GLY A 27 -5.31 13.75 3.41
C GLY A 27 -4.39 14.10 2.24
N HIS A 28 -3.64 13.11 1.73
CA HIS A 28 -2.66 13.28 0.66
C HIS A 28 -2.99 12.36 -0.52
N PRO A 29 -4.03 12.69 -1.32
CA PRO A 29 -4.37 11.92 -2.51
C PRO A 29 -3.27 11.91 -3.58
N GLU A 30 -2.30 12.83 -3.51
CA GLU A 30 -1.13 12.88 -4.38
C GLU A 30 -0.08 11.82 -4.06
N TRP A 31 -0.12 11.20 -2.88
CA TRP A 31 0.86 10.19 -2.49
C TRP A 31 0.55 8.84 -3.10
N THR A 32 1.62 8.13 -3.47
CA THR A 32 1.50 6.78 -4.04
C THR A 32 1.01 5.78 -3.00
N ASN A 33 1.44 5.95 -1.75
CA ASN A 33 1.05 5.13 -0.61
C ASN A 33 1.34 5.89 0.69
N ALA A 34 0.71 5.47 1.78
CA ALA A 34 1.01 5.95 3.12
C ALA A 34 1.16 4.79 4.10
N CYS A 35 2.02 4.98 5.11
CA CYS A 35 2.27 3.99 6.14
C CYS A 35 0.99 3.71 6.94
N ALA A 36 0.60 2.44 7.04
CA ALA A 36 -0.60 2.01 7.75
C ALA A 36 -0.58 2.36 9.25
N ALA A 37 0.61 2.49 9.85
CA ALA A 37 0.75 2.82 11.28
C ALA A 37 0.77 4.32 11.60
N CYS A 38 1.54 5.13 10.86
CA CYS A 38 1.74 6.55 11.18
C CYS A 38 1.27 7.52 10.10
N GLY A 39 0.87 7.02 8.93
CA GLY A 39 0.37 7.82 7.83
C GLY A 39 1.41 8.65 7.08
N CYS A 40 2.72 8.38 7.22
CA CYS A 40 3.74 9.07 6.42
C CYS A 40 3.78 8.54 4.98
N GLU A 41 4.22 9.38 4.04
CA GLU A 41 4.41 9.00 2.64
C GLU A 41 5.32 7.77 2.52
N LEU A 42 4.90 6.82 1.67
CA LEU A 42 5.70 5.66 1.28
C LEU A 42 5.99 5.70 -0.22
N PRO A 43 7.26 5.46 -0.63
CA PRO A 43 7.65 5.53 -2.04
C PRO A 43 7.18 4.32 -2.87
N SER A 44 6.66 3.26 -2.24
CA SER A 44 6.18 2.05 -2.92
C SER A 44 4.90 1.51 -2.27
N VAL A 45 4.05 0.90 -3.11
CA VAL A 45 2.83 0.16 -2.73
C VAL A 45 3.13 -1.23 -2.15
N ASP A 46 4.34 -1.76 -2.37
CA ASP A 46 4.77 -3.07 -1.87
C ASP A 46 5.02 -3.06 -0.37
N THR A 47 5.15 -1.86 0.20
CA THR A 47 5.44 -1.66 1.62
C THR A 47 4.22 -1.06 2.28
N ASP A 48 3.73 -1.66 3.36
CA ASP A 48 2.61 -1.18 4.16
C ASP A 48 3.05 -0.30 5.34
N MET A 49 4.32 -0.39 5.73
CA MET A 49 4.90 0.33 6.86
C MET A 49 6.22 1.00 6.52
N CYS A 50 6.46 2.17 7.12
CA CYS A 50 7.76 2.83 7.06
C CYS A 50 8.77 2.15 7.98
N ASP A 51 10.06 2.29 7.69
CA ASP A 51 11.13 1.66 8.46
C ASP A 51 11.10 2.03 9.96
N PRO A 52 10.81 3.28 10.37
CA PRO A 52 10.63 3.62 11.77
C PRO A 52 9.50 2.83 12.46
N CYS A 53 8.39 2.57 11.76
CA CYS A 53 7.28 1.80 12.31
C CYS A 53 7.59 0.30 12.32
N LYS A 54 8.34 -0.20 11.33
CA LYS A 54 8.83 -1.59 11.33
C LYS A 54 9.79 -1.86 12.48
N LEU A 55 10.67 -0.90 12.81
CA LEU A 55 11.64 -1.00 13.91
C LEU A 55 11.01 -0.95 15.31
N LYS A 56 9.77 -0.45 15.44
CA LYS A 56 9.03 -0.37 16.71
C LYS A 56 8.17 -1.61 16.99
N ARG A 57 8.19 -2.61 16.11
CA ARG A 57 7.40 -3.83 16.21
C ARG A 57 8.18 -4.97 16.85
#